data_AF-A0A9R0IMD4-F1
#
_entry.id   AF-A0A9R0IMD4-F1
#
_cell.length_a   1.000
_cell.length_b   1.000
_cell.length_c   1.000
_cell.angle_alpha   90.00
_cell.angle_beta   90.00
_cell.angle_gamma   90.00
#
_symmetry.space_group_name_H-M   'P 1'
#
loop_
_entity.id
_entity.type
_entity.pdbx_description
1 polymer ?
#
loop_
_entity_poly.entity_id
_entity_poly.type
_entity_poly.pdbx_seq_one_letter_code
_entity_poly.pdbx_strand_id
1 'polypeptide(L)'
;MSDKRFMQLAVGDVAIRLDLIAKVHGIEEAEDYFNNIPKQNKTIEVHGALLNCYAHAKCEDKADVVMHKMKEFGVALNTVNYNVMLNLYCKTGNHQKVDAVIHEMETNDIKFDRITYGILLNVSGANSDADKIEKILRRIESDAEFNIDWAIYADVANRFLRAGFEDKALESLRKSEKLVALGKKKNDAFAYLLTLYAAAGKKEEVLRMWNECKKLKPCNRDYIAILSSILKFDELETAENIFKEWKASDLSKDIRIPNFLVGFYCRKGLVEKAEALIESMKLVSWEPNASTWYWMSLGYFQSNQMQKAVEAMESALLKRTPTSRWKHDKENMVACLKYLKEEGDVDRSGNFVGLLKDKGIITEEIHHKLLAYFSGEYAFEDGLFGNFLGGDEDCAETLN
;
A
#
# COMPACT_ATOMS: atom_id res chain seq x y z
N MET A 1 -41.99 -12.40 31.74
CA MET A 1 -41.39 -13.04 30.55
C MET A 1 -39.89 -12.83 30.60
N SER A 2 -39.23 -13.76 31.28
CA SER A 2 -37.78 -13.92 31.38
C SER A 2 -37.28 -14.61 30.12
N ASP A 3 -36.54 -13.89 29.28
CA ASP A 3 -35.68 -14.55 28.27
C ASP A 3 -34.57 -13.59 27.79
N LYS A 4 -33.82 -13.01 28.75
CA LYS A 4 -32.44 -12.61 28.42
C LYS A 4 -31.67 -13.91 28.25
N ARG A 5 -31.52 -14.35 27.01
CA ARG A 5 -30.56 -15.41 26.63
C ARG A 5 -29.16 -14.89 26.98
N PHE A 6 -28.78 -14.99 28.25
CA PHE A 6 -27.39 -14.89 28.68
C PHE A 6 -26.69 -16.13 28.14
N MET A 7 -26.34 -16.10 26.85
CA MET A 7 -25.29 -16.98 26.36
C MET A 7 -24.06 -16.62 27.18
N GLN A 8 -23.58 -17.57 27.99
CA GLN A 8 -22.26 -17.44 28.60
C GLN A 8 -21.28 -17.39 27.43
N LEU A 9 -20.80 -16.19 27.12
CA LEU A 9 -19.81 -15.99 26.08
C LEU A 9 -18.59 -16.82 26.45
N ALA A 10 -18.11 -17.63 25.48
CA ALA A 10 -16.86 -18.32 25.67
C ALA A 10 -15.74 -17.29 25.84
N VAL A 11 -14.64 -17.70 26.45
CA VAL A 11 -13.47 -16.84 26.68
C VAL A 11 -12.97 -16.22 25.37
N GLY A 12 -12.95 -16.98 24.27
CA GLY A 12 -12.61 -16.48 22.94
C GLY A 12 -13.60 -15.44 22.40
N ASP A 13 -14.90 -15.60 22.66
CA ASP A 13 -15.93 -14.63 22.25
C ASP A 13 -15.76 -13.30 23.00
N VAL A 14 -15.33 -13.37 24.26
CA VAL A 14 -15.03 -12.19 25.08
C VAL A 14 -13.83 -11.42 24.50
N ALA A 15 -12.78 -12.12 24.06
CA ALA A 15 -11.60 -11.52 23.42
C ALA A 15 -11.95 -10.88 22.05
N ILE A 16 -12.73 -11.56 21.21
CA ILE A 16 -13.20 -11.03 19.92
C ILE A 16 -14.07 -9.79 20.13
N ARG A 17 -14.99 -9.86 21.11
CA ARG A 17 -15.88 -8.72 21.42
C ARG A 17 -15.09 -7.51 21.89
N LEU A 18 -14.03 -7.70 22.67
CA LEU A 18 -13.14 -6.62 23.09
C LEU A 18 -12.48 -5.95 21.87
N ASP A 19 -11.92 -6.73 20.94
CA ASP A 19 -11.30 -6.22 19.71
C ASP A 19 -12.30 -5.48 18.80
N LEU A 20 -13.54 -5.97 18.69
CA LEU A 20 -14.60 -5.29 17.96
C LEU A 20 -15.03 -3.98 18.59
N ILE A 21 -15.16 -3.93 19.93
CA ILE A 21 -15.47 -2.68 20.64
C ILE A 21 -14.36 -1.65 20.41
N ALA A 22 -13.10 -2.06 20.52
CA ALA A 22 -11.96 -1.18 20.28
C ALA A 22 -11.96 -0.59 18.87
N LYS A 23 -12.30 -1.39 17.85
CA LYS A 23 -12.34 -0.95 16.45
C LYS A 23 -13.52 -0.03 16.11
N VAL A 24 -14.65 -0.19 16.78
CA VAL A 24 -15.90 0.52 16.44
C VAL A 24 -16.14 1.74 17.33
N HIS A 25 -15.93 1.59 18.63
CA HIS A 25 -16.27 2.62 19.62
C HIS A 25 -15.04 3.35 20.14
N GLY A 26 -13.89 2.68 20.20
CA GLY A 26 -12.65 3.27 20.68
C GLY A 26 -12.02 2.45 21.80
N ILE A 27 -10.80 2.84 22.17
CA ILE A 27 -10.01 2.12 23.19
C ILE A 27 -10.59 2.31 24.60
N GLU A 28 -11.22 3.45 24.88
CA GLU A 28 -11.81 3.77 26.19
C GLU A 28 -12.99 2.83 26.50
N GLU A 29 -13.89 2.63 25.54
CA GLU A 29 -15.02 1.70 25.69
C GLU A 29 -14.56 0.24 25.77
N ALA A 30 -13.45 -0.09 25.11
CA ALA A 30 -12.83 -1.40 25.24
C ALA A 30 -12.24 -1.62 26.64
N GLU A 31 -11.62 -0.60 27.24
CA GLU A 31 -11.13 -0.63 28.62
C GLU A 31 -12.27 -0.81 29.63
N ASP A 32 -13.35 -0.05 29.46
CA ASP A 32 -14.54 -0.17 30.30
C ASP A 32 -15.15 -1.57 30.21
N TYR A 33 -15.26 -2.11 28.99
CA TYR A 33 -15.69 -3.49 28.80
C TYR A 33 -14.75 -4.47 29.51
N PHE A 34 -13.43 -4.32 29.34
CA PHE A 34 -12.44 -5.17 29.98
C PHE A 34 -12.50 -5.13 31.52
N ASN A 35 -12.71 -3.95 32.09
CA ASN A 35 -12.81 -3.76 33.53
C ASN A 35 -14.05 -4.46 34.11
N ASN A 36 -15.15 -4.49 33.35
CA ASN A 36 -16.40 -5.14 33.71
C ASN A 36 -16.41 -6.68 33.53
N ILE A 37 -15.39 -7.27 32.87
CA ILE A 37 -15.28 -8.73 32.75
C ILE A 37 -14.98 -9.36 34.13
N PRO A 38 -15.70 -10.42 34.54
CA PRO A 38 -15.38 -11.17 35.77
C PRO A 38 -13.92 -11.66 35.77
N LYS A 39 -13.22 -11.57 36.91
CA LYS A 39 -11.80 -11.94 37.02
C LYS A 39 -11.47 -13.32 36.43
N GLN A 40 -12.36 -14.30 36.65
CA GLN A 40 -12.25 -15.66 36.12
C GLN A 40 -12.25 -15.78 34.58
N ASN A 41 -12.80 -14.77 33.88
CA ASN A 41 -12.85 -14.73 32.41
C ASN A 41 -11.75 -13.84 31.81
N LYS A 42 -10.92 -13.17 32.63
CA LYS A 42 -9.76 -12.38 32.15
C LYS A 42 -8.58 -13.30 31.87
N THR A 43 -8.74 -14.19 30.90
CA THR A 43 -7.71 -15.14 30.52
C THR A 43 -6.60 -14.46 29.71
N ILE A 44 -5.60 -15.26 29.33
CA ILE A 44 -4.47 -14.85 28.48
C ILE A 44 -4.96 -14.29 27.14
N GLU A 45 -5.98 -14.92 26.54
CA GLU A 45 -6.54 -14.50 25.24
C GLU A 45 -7.16 -13.10 25.33
N VAL A 46 -7.85 -12.81 26.43
CA VAL A 46 -8.48 -11.49 26.64
C VAL A 46 -7.42 -10.41 26.92
N HIS A 47 -6.37 -10.73 27.68
CA HIS A 47 -5.23 -9.81 27.86
C HIS A 47 -4.45 -9.60 26.55
N GLY A 48 -4.25 -10.64 25.74
CA GLY A 48 -3.62 -10.53 24.42
C GLY A 48 -4.46 -9.72 23.44
N ALA A 49 -5.79 -9.86 23.47
CA ALA A 49 -6.68 -9.00 22.69
C ALA A 49 -6.60 -7.54 23.15
N LEU A 50 -6.60 -7.28 24.47
CA LEU A 50 -6.40 -5.93 25.01
C LEU A 50 -5.04 -5.34 24.58
N LEU A 51 -3.99 -6.15 24.63
CA LEU A 51 -2.66 -5.77 24.17
C LEU A 51 -2.65 -5.38 22.70
N ASN A 52 -3.32 -6.18 21.85
CA ASN A 52 -3.48 -5.87 20.43
C ASN A 52 -4.27 -4.56 20.22
N CYS A 53 -5.32 -4.32 21.01
CA CYS A 53 -6.08 -3.07 20.97
C CYS A 53 -5.19 -1.86 21.30
N TYR A 54 -4.37 -1.94 22.36
CA TYR A 54 -3.40 -0.88 22.69
C TYR A 54 -2.34 -0.70 21.61
N ALA A 55 -1.86 -1.79 21.00
CA ALA A 55 -0.92 -1.73 19.90
C ALA A 55 -1.49 -1.02 18.67
N HIS A 56 -2.78 -1.22 18.38
CA HIS A 56 -3.49 -0.51 17.32
C HIS A 56 -3.72 0.97 17.65
N ALA A 57 -4.05 1.28 18.91
CA ALA A 57 -4.22 2.65 19.41
C ALA A 57 -2.89 3.40 19.63
N LYS A 58 -1.74 2.73 19.45
CA LYS A 58 -0.39 3.26 19.69
C LYS A 58 -0.15 3.71 21.15
N CYS A 59 -0.80 3.08 22.12
CA CYS A 59 -0.66 3.40 23.54
C CYS A 59 0.43 2.54 24.19
N GLU A 60 1.69 2.99 24.17
CA GLU A 60 2.83 2.25 24.75
C GLU A 60 2.66 1.95 26.24
N ASP A 61 2.40 2.97 27.06
CA ASP A 61 2.40 2.81 28.52
C ASP A 61 1.38 1.78 28.99
N LYS A 62 0.19 1.79 28.36
CA LYS A 62 -0.88 0.84 28.69
C LYS A 62 -0.54 -0.57 28.19
N ALA A 63 0.09 -0.70 27.03
CA ALA A 63 0.56 -1.99 26.51
C ALA A 63 1.63 -2.60 27.43
N ASP A 64 2.58 -1.78 27.92
CA ASP A 64 3.66 -2.21 28.83
C ASP A 64 3.09 -2.75 30.15
N VAL A 65 2.08 -2.08 30.70
CA VAL A 65 1.38 -2.52 31.91
C VAL A 65 0.67 -3.87 31.69
N VAL A 66 0.01 -4.07 30.53
CA VAL A 66 -0.65 -5.36 30.22
C VAL A 66 0.39 -6.46 30.05
N MET A 67 1.48 -6.18 29.34
CA MET A 67 2.57 -7.14 29.12
C MET A 67 3.22 -7.57 30.44
N HIS A 68 3.46 -6.62 31.36
CA HIS A 68 3.96 -6.92 32.71
C HIS A 68 2.98 -7.78 33.52
N LYS A 69 1.69 -7.43 33.52
CA LYS A 69 0.65 -8.23 34.20
C LYS A 69 0.59 -9.66 33.66
N MET A 70 0.69 -9.84 32.35
CA MET A 70 0.73 -11.17 31.74
C MET A 70 1.94 -11.98 32.24
N LYS A 71 3.11 -11.35 32.41
CA LYS A 71 4.30 -12.01 33.00
C LYS A 71 4.10 -12.37 34.48
N GLU A 72 3.53 -11.46 35.28
CA GLU A 72 3.27 -11.69 36.71
C GLU A 72 2.30 -12.84 36.96
N PHE A 73 1.35 -13.07 36.06
CA PHE A 73 0.44 -14.23 36.13
C PHE A 73 1.12 -15.57 35.83
N GLY A 74 2.45 -15.60 35.62
CA GLY A 74 3.21 -16.82 35.32
C GLY A 74 2.86 -17.40 33.94
N VAL A 75 2.31 -16.58 33.06
CA VAL A 75 1.91 -17.00 31.71
C VAL A 75 3.14 -17.06 30.83
N ALA A 76 3.36 -18.21 30.18
CA ALA A 76 4.34 -18.31 29.11
C ALA A 76 3.91 -17.41 27.95
N LEU A 77 4.55 -16.25 27.83
CA LEU A 77 4.39 -15.38 26.68
C LEU A 77 4.91 -16.12 25.44
N ASN A 78 4.07 -16.21 24.41
CA ASN A 78 4.45 -16.78 23.12
C ASN A 78 4.93 -15.69 22.15
N THR A 79 5.47 -16.12 21.01
CA THR A 79 5.97 -15.25 19.93
C THR A 79 4.94 -14.22 19.45
N VAL A 80 3.63 -14.54 19.50
CA VAL A 80 2.56 -13.63 19.05
C VAL A 80 2.48 -12.39 19.95
N ASN A 81 2.53 -12.55 21.26
CA ASN A 81 2.48 -11.41 22.19
C ASN A 81 3.67 -10.47 21.99
N TYR A 82 4.86 -11.04 21.80
CA TYR A 82 6.06 -10.26 21.51
C TYR A 82 6.00 -9.57 20.14
N ASN A 83 5.46 -10.23 19.11
CA ASN A 83 5.25 -9.61 17.80
C ASN A 83 4.30 -8.41 17.87
N VAL A 84 3.28 -8.44 18.75
CA VAL A 84 2.40 -7.29 19.00
C VAL A 84 3.20 -6.12 19.61
N MET A 85 4.03 -6.38 20.63
CA MET A 85 4.88 -5.36 21.24
C MET A 85 5.90 -4.79 20.26
N LEU A 86 6.59 -5.66 19.50
CA LEU A 86 7.52 -5.24 18.48
C LEU A 86 6.83 -4.32 17.47
N ASN A 87 5.68 -4.72 16.92
CA ASN A 87 4.95 -3.91 15.95
C ASN A 87 4.49 -2.55 16.52
N LEU A 88 4.06 -2.51 17.79
CA LEU A 88 3.72 -1.26 18.48
C LEU A 88 4.94 -0.33 18.53
N TYR A 89 6.06 -0.79 19.10
CA TYR A 89 7.26 0.03 19.23
C TYR A 89 7.85 0.45 17.89
N CYS A 90 7.71 -0.38 16.86
CA CYS A 90 8.09 -0.02 15.49
C CYS A 90 7.24 1.15 14.95
N LYS A 91 5.92 1.13 15.22
CA LYS A 91 4.99 2.17 14.74
C LYS A 91 5.11 3.48 15.50
N THR A 92 5.62 3.47 16.72
CA THR A 92 5.86 4.65 17.55
C THR A 92 7.31 5.15 17.47
N GLY A 93 8.20 4.40 16.83
CA GLY A 93 9.62 4.78 16.64
C GLY A 93 10.51 4.50 17.84
N ASN A 94 10.06 3.70 18.81
CA ASN A 94 10.82 3.41 20.03
C ASN A 94 11.81 2.25 19.83
N HIS A 95 12.92 2.52 19.14
CA HIS A 95 13.91 1.51 18.78
C HIS A 95 14.61 0.86 19.98
N GLN A 96 14.79 1.59 21.09
CA GLN A 96 15.41 1.04 22.30
C GLN A 96 14.56 -0.08 22.91
N LYS A 97 13.24 0.11 22.95
CA LYS A 97 12.31 -0.93 23.42
C LYS A 97 12.23 -2.12 22.46
N VAL A 98 12.39 -1.89 21.15
CA VAL A 98 12.53 -2.99 20.16
C VAL A 98 13.74 -3.86 20.50
N ASP A 99 14.92 -3.27 20.67
CA ASP A 99 16.14 -4.01 21.00
C ASP A 99 16.02 -4.75 22.35
N ALA A 100 15.37 -4.14 23.35
CA ALA A 100 15.10 -4.76 24.65
C ALA A 100 14.17 -5.98 24.54
N VAL A 101 13.09 -5.90 23.75
CA VAL A 101 12.19 -7.03 23.51
C VAL A 101 12.91 -8.17 22.80
N ILE A 102 13.72 -7.89 21.79
CA ILE A 102 14.50 -8.91 21.07
C ILE A 102 15.42 -9.66 22.05
N HIS A 103 16.13 -8.91 22.90
CA HIS A 103 17.02 -9.49 23.90
C HIS A 103 16.26 -10.33 24.95
N GLU A 104 15.08 -9.88 25.35
CA GLU A 104 14.21 -10.64 26.24
C GLU A 104 13.74 -11.95 25.61
N MET A 105 13.32 -11.93 24.33
CA MET A 105 12.93 -13.14 23.61
C MET A 105 14.09 -14.13 23.51
N GLU A 106 15.32 -13.64 23.25
CA GLU A 106 16.53 -14.47 23.23
C GLU A 106 16.84 -15.10 24.59
N THR A 107 16.77 -14.31 25.67
CA THR A 107 17.07 -14.76 27.03
C THR A 107 16.08 -15.82 27.51
N ASN A 108 14.82 -15.73 27.05
CA ASN A 108 13.75 -16.66 27.39
C ASN A 108 13.62 -17.83 26.39
N ASP A 109 14.57 -18.01 25.46
CA ASP A 109 14.57 -19.05 24.43
C ASP A 109 13.28 -19.09 23.57
N ILE A 110 12.73 -17.91 23.28
CA ILE A 110 11.53 -17.74 22.47
C ILE A 110 11.93 -17.68 21.00
N LYS A 111 11.51 -18.68 20.23
CA LYS A 111 11.80 -18.79 18.80
C LYS A 111 11.15 -17.68 18.00
N PHE A 112 11.91 -17.18 17.02
CA PHE A 112 11.45 -16.12 16.10
C PHE A 112 10.68 -16.77 14.96
N ASP A 113 9.56 -16.18 14.59
CA ASP A 113 8.80 -16.62 13.43
C ASP A 113 9.00 -15.66 12.24
N ARG A 114 8.35 -15.97 11.12
CA ARG A 114 8.39 -15.14 9.90
C ARG A 114 7.91 -13.71 10.18
N ILE A 115 6.96 -13.52 11.09
CA ILE A 115 6.43 -12.21 11.45
C ILE A 115 7.49 -11.44 12.25
N THR A 116 8.16 -12.08 13.22
CA THR A 116 9.26 -11.48 13.99
C THR A 116 10.35 -10.98 13.04
N TYR A 117 10.88 -11.85 12.17
CA TYR A 117 11.92 -11.44 11.21
C TYR A 117 11.43 -10.34 10.25
N GLY A 118 10.19 -10.41 9.78
CA GLY A 118 9.59 -9.36 8.95
C GLY A 118 9.54 -8.00 9.64
N ILE A 119 9.20 -7.96 10.94
CA ILE A 119 9.20 -6.74 11.74
C ILE A 119 10.62 -6.20 11.88
N LEU A 120 11.60 -7.05 12.23
CA LEU A 120 13.00 -6.64 12.40
C LEU A 120 13.61 -6.08 11.11
N LEU A 121 13.31 -6.72 9.98
CA LEU A 121 13.72 -6.27 8.65
C LEU A 121 13.10 -4.92 8.27
N ASN A 122 11.83 -4.69 8.64
CA ASN A 122 11.16 -3.40 8.43
C ASN A 122 11.83 -2.26 9.20
N VAL A 123 12.16 -2.48 10.47
CA VAL A 123 12.83 -1.47 11.32
C VAL A 123 14.21 -1.14 10.76
N SER A 124 14.98 -2.18 10.45
CA SER A 124 16.37 -2.01 10.00
C SER A 124 16.44 -1.32 8.63
N GLY A 125 15.50 -1.64 7.73
CA GLY A 125 15.38 -0.97 6.43
C GLY A 125 14.90 0.48 6.50
N ALA A 126 14.09 0.86 7.50
CA ALA A 126 13.67 2.25 7.69
C ALA A 126 14.80 3.16 8.18
N ASN A 127 15.76 2.60 8.92
CA ASN A 127 16.91 3.32 9.47
C ASN A 127 18.15 3.26 8.56
N SER A 128 18.02 2.73 7.34
CA SER A 128 19.12 2.51 6.39
C SER A 128 20.34 1.78 6.98
N ASP A 129 20.10 0.87 7.95
CA ASP A 129 21.15 0.15 8.67
C ASP A 129 21.43 -1.22 8.02
N ALA A 130 22.38 -1.25 7.09
CA ALA A 130 22.75 -2.49 6.39
C ALA A 130 23.34 -3.56 7.31
N ASP A 131 24.03 -3.16 8.38
CA ASP A 131 24.70 -4.09 9.28
C ASP A 131 23.67 -4.85 10.12
N LYS A 132 22.60 -4.18 10.56
CA LYS A 132 21.45 -4.84 11.19
C LYS A 132 20.73 -5.79 10.24
N ILE A 133 20.49 -5.38 8.99
CA ILE A 133 19.86 -6.26 7.99
C ILE A 133 20.72 -7.52 7.77
N GLU A 134 22.04 -7.35 7.65
CA GLU A 134 22.96 -8.47 7.46
C GLU A 134 23.03 -9.39 8.70
N LYS A 135 23.04 -8.82 9.90
CA LYS A 135 22.97 -9.59 11.15
C LYS A 135 21.69 -10.42 11.23
N ILE A 136 20.55 -9.84 10.83
CA ILE A 136 19.27 -10.55 10.75
C ILE A 136 19.33 -11.66 9.71
N LEU A 137 19.89 -11.38 8.51
CA LEU A 137 20.03 -12.40 7.47
C LEU A 137 20.89 -13.58 7.93
N ARG A 138 22.05 -13.32 8.56
CA ARG A 138 22.91 -14.38 9.11
C ARG A 138 22.19 -15.22 10.18
N ARG A 139 21.35 -14.58 10.99
CA ARG A 139 20.53 -15.28 11.99
C ARG A 139 19.50 -16.19 11.33
N ILE A 140 18.78 -15.68 10.33
CA ILE A 140 17.84 -16.46 9.52
C ILE A 140 18.55 -17.67 8.89
N GLU A 141 19.73 -17.46 8.30
CA GLU A 141 20.53 -18.51 7.66
C GLU A 141 21.08 -19.55 8.65
N SER A 142 21.28 -19.17 9.92
CA SER A 142 21.79 -20.07 10.97
C SER A 142 20.68 -20.85 11.69
N ASP A 143 19.42 -20.44 11.53
CA ASP A 143 18.28 -21.08 12.17
C ASP A 143 17.87 -22.34 11.40
N ALA A 144 18.32 -23.50 11.87
CA ALA A 144 18.11 -24.79 11.22
C ALA A 144 16.64 -25.23 11.17
N GLU A 145 15.78 -24.69 12.03
CA GLU A 145 14.35 -25.00 12.03
C GLU A 145 13.54 -24.04 11.14
N PHE A 146 14.11 -22.88 10.80
CA PHE A 146 13.45 -21.89 9.98
C PHE A 146 13.54 -22.25 8.50
N ASN A 147 12.40 -22.55 7.89
CA ASN A 147 12.33 -22.86 6.47
C ASN A 147 12.50 -21.59 5.63
N ILE A 148 13.71 -21.39 5.11
CA ILE A 148 14.03 -20.26 4.23
C ILE A 148 13.44 -20.49 2.84
N ASP A 149 12.46 -19.67 2.48
CA ASP A 149 11.88 -19.62 1.14
C ASP A 149 12.47 -18.47 0.30
N TRP A 150 12.13 -18.44 -0.98
CA TRP A 150 12.53 -17.37 -1.90
C TRP A 150 12.03 -15.98 -1.44
N ALA A 151 10.87 -15.94 -0.76
CA ALA A 151 10.21 -14.69 -0.39
C ALA A 151 11.00 -13.97 0.71
N ILE A 152 11.60 -14.71 1.65
CA ILE A 152 12.48 -14.13 2.67
C ILE A 152 13.67 -13.40 2.04
N TYR A 153 14.38 -14.03 1.09
CA TYR A 153 15.48 -13.36 0.39
C TYR A 153 15.01 -12.18 -0.47
N ALA A 154 13.82 -12.27 -1.07
CA ALA A 154 13.23 -11.16 -1.81
C ALA A 154 12.88 -9.98 -0.89
N ASP A 155 12.36 -10.26 0.32
CA ASP A 155 12.07 -9.25 1.33
C ASP A 155 13.35 -8.60 1.85
N VAL A 156 14.40 -9.39 2.13
CA VAL A 156 15.72 -8.87 2.51
C VAL A 156 16.31 -8.00 1.40
N ALA A 157 16.23 -8.43 0.13
CA ALA A 157 16.65 -7.63 -1.00
C ALA A 157 15.90 -6.30 -1.08
N ASN A 158 14.57 -6.33 -0.94
CA ASN A 158 13.74 -5.13 -0.89
C ASN A 158 14.19 -4.16 0.23
N ARG A 159 14.54 -4.69 1.41
CA ARG A 159 15.08 -3.84 2.50
C ARG A 159 16.45 -3.25 2.18
N PHE A 160 17.36 -4.02 1.59
CA PHE A 160 18.64 -3.47 1.13
C PHE A 160 18.47 -2.40 0.06
N LEU A 161 17.53 -2.56 -0.88
CA LEU A 161 17.21 -1.55 -1.89
C LEU A 161 16.70 -0.25 -1.26
N ARG A 162 15.76 -0.35 -0.31
CA ARG A 162 15.26 0.83 0.42
C ARG A 162 16.33 1.54 1.24
N ALA A 163 17.32 0.79 1.73
CA ALA A 163 18.47 1.33 2.44
C ALA A 163 19.59 1.85 1.51
N GLY A 164 19.46 1.71 0.18
CA GLY A 164 20.43 2.17 -0.82
C GLY A 164 21.61 1.22 -1.08
N PHE A 165 21.58 -0.01 -0.56
CA PHE A 165 22.67 -0.98 -0.70
C PHE A 165 22.41 -1.96 -1.86
N GLU A 166 22.63 -1.49 -3.09
CA GLU A 166 22.34 -2.25 -4.31
C GLU A 166 23.08 -3.59 -4.40
N ASP A 167 24.38 -3.62 -4.10
CA ASP A 167 25.19 -4.84 -4.26
C ASP A 167 24.69 -5.99 -3.37
N LYS A 168 24.38 -5.68 -2.10
CA LYS A 168 23.83 -6.65 -1.14
C LYS A 168 22.40 -7.08 -1.54
N ALA A 169 21.62 -6.15 -2.09
CA ALA A 169 20.30 -6.47 -2.63
C ALA A 169 20.40 -7.47 -3.79
N LEU A 170 21.32 -7.26 -4.74
CA LEU A 170 21.53 -8.14 -5.89
C LEU A 170 22.00 -9.54 -5.47
N GLU A 171 22.88 -9.63 -4.48
CA GLU A 171 23.28 -10.92 -3.92
C GLU A 171 22.07 -11.67 -3.35
N SER A 172 21.23 -10.96 -2.58
CA SER A 172 20.00 -11.52 -2.00
C SER A 172 19.00 -11.93 -3.07
N LEU A 173 18.84 -11.15 -4.15
CA LEU A 173 17.98 -11.50 -5.29
C LEU A 173 18.47 -12.76 -6.01
N ARG A 174 19.77 -12.92 -6.20
CA ARG A 174 20.35 -14.14 -6.79
C ARG A 174 20.14 -15.36 -5.91
N LYS A 175 20.24 -15.21 -4.58
CA LYS A 175 19.90 -16.28 -3.62
C LYS A 175 18.41 -16.64 -3.73
N SER A 176 17.53 -15.64 -3.81
CA SER A 176 16.09 -15.84 -4.00
C SER A 176 15.79 -16.60 -5.30
N GLU A 177 16.36 -16.18 -6.43
CA GLU A 177 16.19 -16.79 -7.75
C GLU A 177 16.60 -18.28 -7.78
N LYS A 178 17.71 -18.63 -7.11
CA LYS A 178 18.14 -20.04 -6.96
C LYS A 178 17.07 -20.88 -6.26
N LEU A 179 16.44 -20.37 -5.19
CA LEU A 179 15.37 -21.08 -4.50
C LEU A 179 14.09 -21.17 -5.34
N VAL A 180 13.79 -20.15 -6.15
CA VAL A 180 12.66 -20.21 -7.11
C VAL A 180 12.88 -21.31 -8.14
N ALA A 181 14.10 -21.48 -8.64
CA ALA A 181 14.42 -22.52 -9.61
C ALA A 181 14.11 -23.93 -9.08
N LEU A 182 14.36 -24.15 -7.79
CA LEU A 182 14.11 -25.40 -7.05
C LEU A 182 12.64 -25.57 -6.61
N GLY A 183 11.90 -24.47 -6.48
CA GLY A 183 10.53 -24.44 -5.98
C GLY A 183 9.45 -24.82 -7.01
N LYS A 184 8.30 -25.31 -6.50
CA LYS A 184 7.13 -25.67 -7.33
C LYS A 184 6.25 -24.48 -7.72
N LYS A 185 6.26 -23.38 -6.95
CA LYS A 185 5.42 -22.19 -7.17
C LYS A 185 6.21 -21.03 -7.78
N LYS A 186 6.63 -21.17 -9.03
CA LYS A 186 7.52 -20.19 -9.69
C LYS A 186 6.82 -18.85 -10.03
N ASN A 187 5.52 -18.89 -10.33
CA ASN A 187 4.79 -17.71 -10.83
C ASN A 187 4.67 -16.58 -9.81
N ASP A 188 4.50 -16.88 -8.51
CA ASP A 188 4.42 -15.87 -7.44
C ASP A 188 5.75 -15.14 -7.23
N ALA A 189 6.85 -15.83 -7.49
CA ALA A 189 8.17 -15.28 -7.33
C ALA A 189 8.58 -14.35 -8.47
N PHE A 190 8.25 -14.70 -9.73
CA PHE A 190 8.65 -13.90 -10.88
C PHE A 190 8.12 -12.46 -10.82
N ALA A 191 6.84 -12.26 -10.51
CA ALA A 191 6.27 -10.92 -10.44
C ALA A 191 7.00 -10.04 -9.41
N TYR A 192 7.26 -10.56 -8.21
CA TYR A 192 7.96 -9.79 -7.17
C TYR A 192 9.44 -9.57 -7.52
N LEU A 193 10.14 -10.60 -8.01
CA LEU A 193 11.55 -10.46 -8.39
C LEU A 193 11.76 -9.49 -9.56
N LEU A 194 10.87 -9.49 -10.57
CA LEU A 194 10.89 -8.50 -11.66
C LEU A 194 10.81 -7.07 -11.10
N THR A 195 9.87 -6.81 -10.19
CA THR A 195 9.73 -5.49 -9.57
C THR A 195 10.96 -5.08 -8.76
N LEU A 196 11.63 -6.03 -8.09
CA LEU A 196 12.84 -5.76 -7.31
C LEU A 196 14.08 -5.54 -8.18
N TYR A 197 14.29 -6.34 -9.23
CA TYR A 197 15.36 -6.08 -10.19
C TYR A 197 15.17 -4.74 -10.93
N ALA A 198 13.93 -4.35 -11.18
CA ALA A 198 13.61 -3.03 -11.73
C ALA A 198 13.95 -1.91 -10.74
N ALA A 199 13.60 -2.08 -9.46
CA ALA A 199 13.98 -1.13 -8.41
C ALA A 199 15.50 -1.06 -8.19
N ALA A 200 16.23 -2.16 -8.42
CA ALA A 200 17.69 -2.21 -8.42
C ALA A 200 18.35 -1.64 -9.70
N GLY A 201 17.56 -1.10 -10.64
CA GLY A 201 18.05 -0.54 -11.88
C GLY A 201 18.64 -1.55 -12.88
N LYS A 202 18.41 -2.86 -12.70
CA LYS A 202 19.01 -3.91 -13.55
C LYS A 202 18.07 -4.35 -14.66
N LYS A 203 17.96 -3.53 -15.71
CA LYS A 203 17.09 -3.77 -16.87
C LYS A 203 17.34 -5.13 -17.55
N GLU A 204 18.59 -5.49 -17.75
CA GLU A 204 18.99 -6.73 -18.45
C GLU A 204 18.52 -7.97 -17.68
N GLU A 205 18.59 -7.92 -16.34
CA GLU A 205 18.12 -9.00 -15.46
C GLU A 205 16.59 -9.11 -15.51
N VAL A 206 15.87 -7.97 -15.55
CA VAL A 206 14.41 -7.94 -15.72
C VAL A 206 14.01 -8.63 -17.03
N LEU A 207 14.66 -8.32 -18.14
CA LEU A 207 14.37 -8.94 -19.44
C LEU A 207 14.74 -10.43 -19.48
N ARG A 208 15.88 -10.82 -18.88
CA ARG A 208 16.26 -12.23 -18.73
C ARG A 208 15.18 -13.01 -17.98
N MET A 209 14.74 -12.50 -16.83
CA MET A 209 13.72 -13.15 -16.02
C MET A 209 12.36 -13.20 -16.72
N TRP A 210 12.01 -12.17 -17.47
CA TRP A 210 10.78 -12.18 -18.28
C TRP A 210 10.79 -13.29 -19.32
N ASN A 211 11.92 -13.52 -19.98
CA ASN A 211 12.06 -14.62 -20.94
C ASN A 211 11.91 -16.01 -20.28
N GLU A 212 12.36 -16.19 -19.04
CA GLU A 212 12.10 -17.42 -18.28
C GLU A 212 10.63 -17.53 -17.87
N CYS A 213 10.00 -16.43 -17.44
CA CYS A 213 8.58 -16.38 -17.10
C CYS A 213 7.69 -16.72 -18.31
N LYS A 214 8.06 -16.24 -19.51
CA LYS A 214 7.37 -16.56 -20.78
C LYS A 214 7.24 -18.06 -21.04
N LYS A 215 8.26 -18.85 -20.68
CA LYS A 215 8.25 -20.31 -20.84
C LYS A 215 7.18 -21.00 -20.00
N LEU A 216 6.70 -20.37 -18.93
CA LEU A 216 5.72 -20.91 -18.00
C LEU A 216 4.29 -20.41 -18.25
N LYS A 217 4.04 -19.78 -19.40
CA LYS A 217 2.75 -19.15 -19.77
C LYS A 217 2.36 -18.05 -18.76
N PRO A 218 2.77 -16.79 -19.00
CA PRO A 218 2.57 -15.70 -18.05
C PRO A 218 1.09 -15.37 -17.86
N CYS A 219 0.72 -14.93 -16.65
CA CYS A 219 -0.60 -14.45 -16.32
C CYS A 219 -0.66 -12.90 -16.29
N ASN A 220 -1.85 -12.32 -16.12
CA ASN A 220 -2.01 -10.85 -16.07
C ASN A 220 -1.16 -10.18 -14.99
N ARG A 221 -0.92 -10.85 -13.86
CA ARG A 221 -0.04 -10.31 -12.81
C ARG A 221 1.39 -10.17 -13.31
N ASP A 222 1.88 -11.12 -14.10
CA ASP A 222 3.26 -11.10 -14.60
C ASP A 222 3.43 -10.00 -15.66
N TYR A 223 2.42 -9.81 -16.53
CA TYR A 223 2.36 -8.68 -17.48
C TYR A 223 2.34 -7.32 -16.78
N ILE A 224 1.57 -7.20 -15.69
CA ILE A 224 1.57 -5.98 -14.85
C ILE A 224 2.96 -5.73 -14.27
N ALA A 225 3.61 -6.76 -13.71
CA ALA A 225 4.93 -6.63 -13.11
C ALA A 225 6.00 -6.25 -14.14
N ILE A 226 6.03 -6.88 -15.31
CA ILE A 226 7.01 -6.54 -16.35
C ILE A 226 6.75 -5.16 -16.96
N LEU A 227 5.50 -4.79 -17.24
CA LEU A 227 5.19 -3.48 -17.82
C LEU A 227 5.53 -2.36 -16.84
N SER A 228 5.10 -2.48 -15.58
CA SER A 228 5.49 -1.51 -14.55
C SER A 228 7.00 -1.42 -14.36
N SER A 229 7.74 -2.53 -14.54
CA SER A 229 9.20 -2.57 -14.45
C SER A 229 9.90 -1.93 -15.64
N ILE A 230 9.53 -2.28 -16.88
CA ILE A 230 10.15 -1.77 -18.11
C ILE A 230 9.85 -0.27 -18.30
N LEU A 231 8.66 0.17 -17.93
CA LEU A 231 8.29 1.58 -18.01
C LEU A 231 9.09 2.46 -17.02
N LYS A 232 9.71 1.90 -15.97
CA LYS A 232 10.67 2.64 -15.12
C LYS A 232 11.98 2.97 -15.84
N PHE A 233 12.33 2.19 -16.87
CA PHE A 233 13.56 2.38 -17.67
C PHE A 233 13.34 3.23 -18.93
N ASP A 234 12.14 3.82 -19.11
CA ASP A 234 11.76 4.57 -20.32
C ASP A 234 11.84 3.77 -21.65
N GLU A 235 11.83 2.45 -21.57
CA GLU A 235 11.92 1.54 -22.71
C GLU A 235 10.56 1.34 -23.39
N LEU A 236 10.09 2.39 -24.08
CA LEU A 236 8.75 2.41 -24.65
C LEU A 236 8.52 1.33 -25.70
N GLU A 237 9.48 1.12 -26.61
CA GLU A 237 9.35 0.11 -27.68
C GLU A 237 9.19 -1.30 -27.11
N THR A 238 10.00 -1.63 -26.10
CA THR A 238 9.91 -2.92 -25.40
C THR A 238 8.56 -3.09 -24.70
N ALA A 239 8.07 -2.04 -24.02
CA ALA A 239 6.76 -2.07 -23.38
C ALA A 239 5.60 -2.22 -24.38
N GLU A 240 5.65 -1.52 -25.52
CA GLU A 240 4.68 -1.65 -26.60
C GLU A 240 4.66 -3.07 -27.19
N ASN A 241 5.83 -3.70 -27.35
CA ASN A 241 5.93 -5.07 -27.84
C ASN A 241 5.34 -6.08 -26.85
N ILE A 242 5.64 -5.94 -25.55
CA ILE A 242 5.04 -6.78 -24.50
C ILE A 242 3.51 -6.60 -24.45
N PHE A 243 3.01 -5.38 -24.64
CA PHE A 243 1.57 -5.14 -24.69
C PHE A 243 0.89 -5.76 -25.92
N LYS A 244 1.54 -5.74 -27.08
CA LYS A 244 1.04 -6.45 -28.28
C LYS A 244 0.94 -7.96 -28.04
N GLU A 245 1.96 -8.55 -27.41
CA GLU A 245 1.94 -9.96 -27.00
C GLU A 245 0.76 -10.26 -26.06
N TRP A 246 0.54 -9.40 -25.05
CA TRP A 246 -0.59 -9.54 -24.14
C TRP A 246 -1.94 -9.42 -24.86
N LYS A 247 -2.09 -8.45 -25.76
CA LYS A 247 -3.32 -8.23 -26.54
C LYS A 247 -3.66 -9.41 -27.44
N ALA A 248 -2.65 -10.12 -27.95
CA ALA A 248 -2.82 -11.34 -28.73
C ALA A 248 -3.15 -12.59 -27.87
N SER A 249 -3.04 -12.49 -26.54
CA SER A 249 -3.35 -13.58 -25.63
C SER A 249 -4.84 -13.62 -25.23
N ASP A 250 -5.30 -14.78 -24.77
CA ASP A 250 -6.66 -14.96 -24.23
C ASP A 250 -6.91 -14.21 -22.90
N LEU A 251 -5.87 -13.59 -22.33
CA LEU A 251 -5.92 -12.90 -21.04
C LEU A 251 -6.31 -11.41 -21.16
N SER A 252 -6.61 -10.96 -22.37
CA SER A 252 -6.83 -9.58 -22.83
C SER A 252 -8.13 -8.94 -22.32
N LYS A 253 -8.45 -9.10 -21.04
CA LYS A 253 -9.63 -8.51 -20.38
C LYS A 253 -9.30 -7.61 -19.18
N ASP A 254 -8.03 -7.58 -18.76
CA ASP A 254 -7.61 -6.81 -17.58
C ASP A 254 -7.22 -5.38 -17.96
N ILE A 255 -8.10 -4.43 -17.60
CA ILE A 255 -7.96 -2.99 -17.88
C ILE A 255 -6.71 -2.36 -17.25
N ARG A 256 -6.11 -2.99 -16.22
CA ARG A 256 -4.94 -2.43 -15.54
C ARG A 256 -3.71 -2.39 -16.44
N ILE A 257 -3.60 -3.34 -17.36
CA ILE A 257 -2.47 -3.47 -18.29
C ILE A 257 -2.41 -2.30 -19.28
N PRO A 258 -3.46 -1.99 -20.08
CA PRO A 258 -3.43 -0.82 -20.95
C PRO A 258 -3.29 0.49 -20.17
N ASN A 259 -3.81 0.58 -18.94
CA ASN A 259 -3.66 1.77 -18.10
C ASN A 259 -2.20 2.12 -17.77
N PHE A 260 -1.29 1.15 -17.68
CA PHE A 260 0.15 1.44 -17.51
C PHE A 260 0.71 2.21 -18.69
N LEU A 261 0.34 1.81 -19.92
CA LEU A 261 0.77 2.51 -21.14
C LEU A 261 0.10 3.87 -21.28
N VAL A 262 -1.22 3.99 -21.01
CA VAL A 262 -1.90 5.30 -21.02
C VAL A 262 -1.19 6.26 -20.07
N GLY A 263 -0.97 5.86 -18.82
CA GLY A 263 -0.26 6.68 -17.85
C GLY A 263 1.16 7.06 -18.26
N PHE A 264 1.89 6.13 -18.89
CA PHE A 264 3.23 6.41 -19.39
C PHE A 264 3.22 7.39 -20.58
N TYR A 265 2.35 7.19 -21.56
CA TYR A 265 2.20 8.09 -22.71
C TYR A 265 1.85 9.51 -22.26
N CYS A 266 0.89 9.65 -21.35
CA CYS A 266 0.49 10.95 -20.80
C CYS A 266 1.66 11.66 -20.11
N ARG A 267 2.41 10.97 -19.24
CA ARG A 267 3.60 11.56 -18.57
C ARG A 267 4.73 11.95 -19.53
N LYS A 268 4.79 11.34 -20.71
CA LYS A 268 5.76 11.67 -21.77
C LYS A 268 5.24 12.72 -22.76
N GLY A 269 4.02 13.23 -22.56
CA GLY A 269 3.38 14.16 -23.50
C GLY A 269 2.96 13.52 -24.83
N LEU A 270 2.93 12.19 -24.93
CA LEU A 270 2.52 11.44 -26.13
C LEU A 270 1.00 11.22 -26.13
N VAL A 271 0.23 12.29 -25.97
CA VAL A 271 -1.22 12.23 -25.72
C VAL A 271 -1.98 11.59 -26.87
N GLU A 272 -1.55 11.77 -28.12
CA GLU A 272 -2.18 11.19 -29.30
C GLU A 272 -2.10 9.65 -29.28
N LYS A 273 -0.99 9.08 -28.81
CA LYS A 273 -0.86 7.64 -28.61
C LYS A 273 -1.78 7.13 -27.51
N ALA A 274 -1.98 7.92 -26.45
CA ALA A 274 -2.90 7.59 -25.36
C ALA A 274 -4.37 7.61 -25.84
N GLU A 275 -4.76 8.61 -26.63
CA GLU A 275 -6.08 8.71 -27.26
C GLU A 275 -6.34 7.49 -28.18
N ALA A 276 -5.40 7.17 -29.06
CA ALA A 276 -5.50 6.02 -29.97
C ALA A 276 -5.64 4.70 -29.19
N LEU A 277 -4.93 4.56 -28.07
CA LEU A 277 -5.06 3.38 -27.21
C LEU A 277 -6.48 3.30 -26.63
N ILE A 278 -7.03 4.40 -26.08
CA ILE A 278 -8.40 4.45 -25.53
C ILE A 278 -9.45 4.15 -26.60
N GLU A 279 -9.29 4.65 -27.82
CA GLU A 279 -10.17 4.30 -28.93
C GLU A 279 -10.13 2.79 -29.23
N SER A 280 -8.92 2.22 -29.25
CA SER A 280 -8.77 0.77 -29.42
C SER A 280 -9.39 -0.03 -28.27
N MET A 281 -9.41 0.50 -27.05
CA MET A 281 -10.05 -0.11 -25.89
C MET A 281 -11.58 -0.13 -26.07
N LYS A 282 -12.17 0.97 -26.54
CA LYS A 282 -13.61 1.06 -26.84
C LYS A 282 -14.05 0.03 -27.89
N LEU A 283 -13.23 -0.21 -28.92
CA LEU A 283 -13.52 -1.20 -29.96
C LEU A 283 -13.56 -2.65 -29.44
N VAL A 284 -12.80 -2.96 -28.40
CA VAL A 284 -12.74 -4.30 -27.77
C VAL A 284 -13.68 -4.37 -26.55
N SER A 285 -14.55 -3.38 -26.36
CA SER A 285 -15.44 -3.26 -25.20
C SER A 285 -14.72 -3.25 -23.85
N TRP A 286 -13.47 -2.76 -23.81
CA TRP A 286 -12.76 -2.50 -22.57
C TRP A 286 -13.18 -1.13 -22.05
N GLU A 287 -13.93 -1.10 -20.94
CA GLU A 287 -14.40 0.15 -20.37
C GLU A 287 -13.25 0.89 -19.65
N PRO A 288 -12.90 2.13 -20.07
CA PRO A 288 -11.94 2.95 -19.34
C PRO A 288 -12.44 3.24 -17.93
N ASN A 289 -11.60 3.04 -16.92
CA ASN A 289 -11.94 3.27 -15.53
C ASN A 289 -11.48 4.66 -15.05
N ALA A 290 -11.70 4.97 -13.77
CA ALA A 290 -11.29 6.25 -13.19
C ALA A 290 -9.79 6.54 -13.37
N SER A 291 -8.93 5.52 -13.27
CA SER A 291 -7.48 5.67 -13.46
C SER A 291 -7.12 6.02 -14.91
N THR A 292 -7.82 5.46 -15.90
CA THR A 292 -7.56 5.78 -17.32
C THR A 292 -7.80 7.26 -17.59
N TRP A 293 -8.96 7.76 -17.16
CA TRP A 293 -9.36 9.16 -17.37
C TRP A 293 -8.51 10.14 -16.57
N TYR A 294 -8.07 9.74 -15.39
CA TYR A 294 -7.12 10.51 -14.59
C TYR A 294 -5.79 10.74 -15.34
N TRP A 295 -5.20 9.68 -15.88
CA TRP A 295 -3.96 9.81 -16.66
C TRP A 295 -4.15 10.70 -17.89
N MET A 296 -5.28 10.57 -18.58
CA MET A 296 -5.61 11.45 -19.71
C MET A 296 -5.71 12.92 -19.29
N SER A 297 -6.38 13.20 -18.17
CA SER A 297 -6.47 14.55 -17.63
C SER A 297 -5.08 15.13 -17.35
N LEU A 298 -4.19 14.35 -16.72
CA LEU A 298 -2.81 14.77 -16.49
C LEU A 298 -2.04 15.01 -17.79
N GLY A 299 -2.20 14.15 -18.79
CA GLY A 299 -1.58 14.33 -20.11
C GLY A 299 -2.07 15.59 -20.82
N TYR A 300 -3.38 15.83 -20.84
CA TYR A 300 -3.97 17.04 -21.43
C TYR A 300 -3.53 18.31 -20.71
N PHE A 301 -3.43 18.27 -19.37
CA PHE A 301 -2.92 19.36 -18.57
C PHE A 301 -1.47 19.71 -18.98
N GLN A 302 -0.59 18.72 -19.08
CA GLN A 302 0.80 18.91 -19.50
C GLN A 302 0.93 19.40 -20.96
N SER A 303 -0.02 19.07 -21.83
CA SER A 303 -0.08 19.53 -23.22
C SER A 303 -0.86 20.84 -23.41
N ASN A 304 -1.19 21.57 -22.35
CA ASN A 304 -1.98 22.82 -22.38
C ASN A 304 -3.37 22.69 -23.04
N GLN A 305 -3.96 21.49 -23.08
CA GLN A 305 -5.30 21.22 -23.60
C GLN A 305 -6.33 21.20 -22.45
N MET A 306 -6.49 22.34 -21.76
CA MET A 306 -7.20 22.39 -20.48
C MET A 306 -8.68 22.00 -20.56
N GLN A 307 -9.37 22.34 -21.65
CA GLN A 307 -10.76 21.91 -21.88
C GLN A 307 -10.91 20.39 -21.79
N LYS A 308 -10.08 19.65 -22.53
CA LYS A 308 -10.07 18.18 -22.50
C LYS A 308 -9.60 17.64 -21.14
N ALA A 309 -8.69 18.35 -20.46
CA ALA A 309 -8.21 17.98 -19.13
C ALA A 309 -9.36 17.96 -18.10
N VAL A 310 -10.23 18.98 -18.13
CA VAL A 310 -11.42 19.08 -17.28
C VAL A 310 -12.44 17.98 -17.61
N GLU A 311 -12.76 17.77 -18.89
CA GLU A 311 -13.70 16.70 -19.31
C GLU A 311 -13.23 15.30 -18.91
N ALA A 312 -11.92 15.04 -19.05
CA ALA A 312 -11.31 13.80 -18.60
C ALA A 312 -11.35 13.68 -17.07
N MET A 313 -11.14 14.77 -16.32
CA MET A 313 -11.25 14.77 -14.86
C MET A 313 -12.69 14.51 -14.38
N GLU A 314 -13.69 15.17 -14.98
CA GLU A 314 -15.11 14.91 -14.73
C GLU A 314 -15.46 13.43 -14.97
N SER A 315 -14.98 12.87 -16.09
CA SER A 315 -15.14 11.45 -16.42
C SER A 315 -14.48 10.53 -15.39
N ALA A 316 -13.32 10.90 -14.85
CA ALA A 316 -12.63 10.16 -13.79
C ALA A 316 -13.43 10.18 -12.48
N LEU A 317 -13.94 11.35 -12.09
CA LEU A 317 -14.74 11.55 -10.88
C LEU A 317 -16.05 10.75 -10.93
N LEU A 318 -16.77 10.78 -12.06
CA LEU A 318 -18.01 10.04 -12.25
C LEU A 318 -17.80 8.53 -12.04
N LYS A 319 -16.73 7.97 -12.62
CA LYS A 319 -16.39 6.55 -12.53
C LYS A 319 -15.69 6.14 -11.23
N ARG A 320 -15.44 7.07 -10.31
CA ARG A 320 -14.77 6.77 -9.04
C ARG A 320 -15.68 5.97 -8.10
N THR A 321 -15.15 4.87 -7.58
CA THR A 321 -15.75 4.10 -6.48
C THR A 321 -15.08 4.44 -5.15
N PRO A 322 -15.79 4.34 -4.00
CA PRO A 322 -15.21 4.58 -2.67
C PRO A 322 -14.05 3.64 -2.31
N THR A 323 -14.01 2.46 -2.93
CA THR A 323 -12.95 1.44 -2.74
C THR A 323 -11.70 1.69 -3.59
N SER A 324 -11.75 2.64 -4.52
CA SER A 324 -10.59 3.01 -5.33
C SER A 324 -9.60 3.78 -4.47
N ARG A 325 -8.39 3.23 -4.28
CA ARG A 325 -7.23 3.92 -3.66
C ARG A 325 -6.67 5.01 -4.61
N TRP A 326 -7.56 5.87 -5.09
CA TRP A 326 -7.25 6.95 -6.01
C TRP A 326 -6.51 8.05 -5.27
N LYS A 327 -5.22 8.22 -5.60
CA LYS A 327 -4.44 9.41 -5.24
C LYS A 327 -4.56 10.38 -6.40
N HIS A 328 -5.00 11.61 -6.12
CA HIS A 328 -5.09 12.65 -7.13
C HIS A 328 -3.95 13.63 -7.00
N ASP A 329 -3.39 13.99 -8.14
CA ASP A 329 -2.46 15.09 -8.24
C ASP A 329 -3.19 16.40 -7.92
N LYS A 330 -2.79 17.01 -6.81
CA LYS A 330 -3.32 18.28 -6.34
C LYS A 330 -3.10 19.38 -7.37
N GLU A 331 -1.98 19.37 -8.09
CA GLU A 331 -1.63 20.41 -9.05
C GLU A 331 -2.57 20.37 -10.26
N ASN A 332 -2.80 19.17 -10.82
CA ASN A 332 -3.75 18.99 -11.92
C ASN A 332 -5.17 19.41 -11.51
N MET A 333 -5.63 19.02 -10.32
CA MET A 333 -6.95 19.42 -9.83
C MET A 333 -7.07 20.94 -9.61
N VAL A 334 -6.05 21.57 -9.04
CA VAL A 334 -5.97 23.02 -8.88
C VAL A 334 -6.03 23.71 -10.25
N ALA A 335 -5.29 23.21 -11.23
CA ALA A 335 -5.29 23.77 -12.57
C ALA A 335 -6.66 23.68 -13.26
N CYS A 336 -7.35 22.54 -13.13
CA CYS A 336 -8.73 22.41 -13.62
C CYS A 336 -9.67 23.43 -12.96
N LEU A 337 -9.58 23.64 -11.64
CA LEU A 337 -10.41 24.60 -10.91
C LEU A 337 -10.10 26.06 -11.29
N LYS A 338 -8.82 26.41 -11.50
CA LYS A 338 -8.42 27.75 -11.97
C LYS A 338 -8.96 28.01 -13.38
N TYR A 339 -8.84 27.05 -14.28
CA TYR A 339 -9.36 27.16 -15.63
C TYR A 339 -10.89 27.33 -15.68
N LEU A 340 -11.62 26.53 -14.90
CA LEU A 340 -13.08 26.65 -14.81
C LEU A 340 -13.52 28.04 -14.33
N LYS A 341 -12.74 28.70 -13.47
CA LYS A 341 -13.00 30.08 -13.05
C LYS A 341 -12.73 31.08 -14.18
N GLU A 342 -11.66 30.90 -14.94
CA GLU A 342 -11.33 31.75 -16.08
C GLU A 342 -12.34 31.61 -17.23
N GLU A 343 -12.87 30.41 -17.46
CA GLU A 343 -13.93 30.15 -18.45
C GLU A 343 -15.24 30.86 -18.08
N GLY A 344 -15.50 31.09 -16.77
CA GLY A 344 -16.66 31.82 -16.27
C GLY A 344 -17.98 31.04 -16.31
N ASP A 345 -17.93 29.74 -16.63
CA ASP A 345 -19.10 28.85 -16.59
C ASP A 345 -19.40 28.42 -15.16
N VAL A 346 -20.32 29.14 -14.51
CA VAL A 346 -20.72 28.92 -13.12
C VAL A 346 -21.42 27.57 -12.94
N ASP A 347 -22.21 27.13 -13.92
CA ASP A 347 -22.96 25.88 -13.85
C ASP A 347 -22.02 24.68 -13.93
N ARG A 348 -21.07 24.70 -14.87
CA ARG A 348 -20.05 23.66 -15.00
C ARG A 348 -19.12 23.61 -13.79
N SER A 349 -18.71 24.77 -13.30
CA SER A 349 -17.89 24.90 -12.07
C SER A 349 -18.61 24.33 -10.85
N GLY A 350 -19.91 24.64 -10.70
CA GLY A 350 -20.74 24.11 -9.62
C GLY A 350 -20.92 22.60 -9.70
N ASN A 351 -21.17 22.05 -10.89
CA ASN A 351 -21.27 20.60 -11.11
C ASN A 351 -19.95 19.88 -10.76
N PHE A 352 -18.81 20.45 -11.17
CA PHE A 352 -17.50 19.89 -10.85
C PHE A 352 -17.25 19.84 -9.33
N VAL A 353 -17.54 20.94 -8.61
CA VAL A 353 -17.40 21.02 -7.15
C VAL A 353 -18.36 20.06 -6.44
N GLY A 354 -19.59 19.91 -6.95
CA GLY A 354 -20.55 18.92 -6.47
C GLY A 354 -20.02 17.49 -6.59
N LEU A 355 -19.42 17.13 -7.73
CA LEU A 355 -18.80 15.82 -7.92
C LEU A 355 -17.64 15.57 -6.93
N LEU A 356 -16.86 16.60 -6.59
CA LEU A 356 -15.80 16.48 -5.58
C LEU A 356 -16.36 16.17 -4.19
N LYS A 357 -17.47 16.82 -3.82
CA LYS A 357 -18.16 16.60 -2.54
C LYS A 357 -18.79 15.20 -2.49
N ASP A 358 -19.52 14.81 -3.53
CA ASP A 358 -20.20 13.51 -3.61
C ASP A 358 -19.23 12.34 -3.51
N LYS A 359 -18.00 12.52 -4.01
CA LYS A 359 -16.93 11.51 -3.92
C LYS A 359 -16.06 11.66 -2.67
N GLY A 360 -16.42 12.53 -1.73
CA GLY A 360 -15.72 12.73 -0.46
C GLY A 360 -14.27 13.18 -0.62
N ILE A 361 -13.94 13.93 -1.69
CA ILE A 361 -12.61 14.51 -1.89
C ILE A 361 -12.44 15.75 -1.02
N ILE A 362 -13.51 16.52 -0.92
CA ILE A 362 -13.56 17.78 -0.20
C ILE A 362 -14.59 17.69 0.93
N THR A 363 -14.33 18.40 2.02
CA THR A 363 -15.30 18.56 3.13
C THR A 363 -16.40 19.55 2.74
N GLU A 364 -17.49 19.58 3.50
CA GLU A 364 -18.53 20.59 3.30
C GLU A 364 -17.99 22.03 3.42
N GLU A 365 -17.05 22.25 4.33
CA GLU A 365 -16.43 23.56 4.51
C GLU A 365 -15.66 23.99 3.25
N ILE A 366 -14.89 23.07 2.66
CA ILE A 366 -14.11 23.33 1.43
C ILE A 366 -15.04 23.50 0.22
N HIS A 367 -16.13 22.73 0.16
CA HIS A 367 -17.15 22.87 -0.87
C HIS A 367 -17.75 24.28 -0.90
N HIS A 368 -18.11 24.84 0.27
CA HIS A 368 -18.61 26.23 0.35
C HIS A 368 -17.55 27.27 -0.06
N LYS A 369 -16.29 27.09 0.34
CA LYS A 369 -15.18 27.97 -0.06
C LYS A 369 -14.92 27.93 -1.57
N LEU A 370 -15.03 26.76 -2.19
CA LEU A 370 -14.87 26.61 -3.65
C LEU A 370 -16.01 27.28 -4.42
N LEU A 371 -17.27 27.15 -3.97
CA LEU A 371 -18.38 27.86 -4.60
C LEU A 371 -18.23 29.38 -4.49
N ALA A 372 -17.82 29.89 -3.32
CA ALA A 372 -17.52 31.31 -3.12
C ALA A 372 -16.34 31.81 -3.99
N TYR A 373 -15.41 30.92 -4.34
CA TYR A 373 -14.31 31.24 -5.24
C TYR A 373 -14.75 31.43 -6.69
N PHE A 374 -15.74 30.64 -7.13
CA PHE A 374 -16.33 30.77 -8.47
C PHE A 374 -17.30 31.96 -8.57
N SER A 375 -17.97 32.36 -7.48
CA SER A 375 -18.79 33.58 -7.45
C SER A 375 -17.98 34.88 -7.36
N GLY A 376 -16.65 34.78 -7.16
CA GLY A 376 -15.76 35.94 -7.00
C GLY A 376 -15.81 36.57 -5.60
N GLU A 377 -16.57 35.99 -4.67
CA GLU A 377 -16.69 36.45 -3.28
C GLU A 377 -15.50 36.03 -2.41
N TYR A 378 -14.67 35.09 -2.91
CA TYR A 378 -13.50 34.58 -2.23
C TYR A 378 -12.32 34.40 -3.20
N ALA A 379 -11.11 34.72 -2.74
CA ALA A 379 -9.87 34.44 -3.45
C ALA A 379 -8.98 33.59 -2.55
N PHE A 380 -8.49 32.46 -3.07
CA PHE A 380 -7.49 31.67 -2.37
C PHE A 380 -6.12 32.35 -2.53
N GLU A 381 -5.36 32.43 -1.43
CA GLU A 381 -3.96 32.85 -1.49
C GLU A 381 -3.16 31.83 -2.33
N ASP A 382 -2.28 32.33 -3.20
CA ASP A 382 -1.43 31.49 -4.04
C ASP A 382 -0.55 30.59 -3.16
N GLY A 383 -0.55 29.29 -3.46
CA GLY A 383 0.16 28.26 -2.70
C GLY A 383 -0.67 27.54 -1.62
N LEU A 384 -1.81 28.08 -1.19
CA LEU A 384 -2.70 27.42 -0.21
C LEU A 384 -3.85 26.65 -0.85
N PHE A 385 -4.17 26.95 -2.11
CA PHE A 385 -5.33 26.36 -2.81
C PHE A 385 -5.27 24.82 -2.91
N GLY A 386 -4.08 24.24 -3.10
CA GLY A 386 -3.89 22.79 -3.15
C GLY A 386 -3.99 22.08 -1.79
N ASN A 387 -3.77 22.79 -0.69
CA ASN A 387 -3.75 22.20 0.66
C ASN A 387 -5.12 21.75 1.16
N PHE A 388 -6.19 22.26 0.55
CA PHE A 388 -7.56 21.89 0.85
C PHE A 388 -8.02 20.64 0.09
N LEU A 389 -7.32 20.26 -0.98
CA LEU A 389 -7.57 19.02 -1.70
C LEU A 389 -6.80 17.90 -0.98
N GLY A 390 -7.50 17.02 -0.28
CA GLY A 390 -6.85 15.95 0.50
C GLY A 390 -6.02 15.03 -0.40
N GLY A 391 -4.69 15.05 -0.26
CA GLY A 391 -3.76 14.20 -1.01
C GLY A 391 -2.34 14.25 -0.43
N ASP A 392 -1.49 13.27 -0.77
CA ASP A 392 -0.05 13.30 -0.45
C ASP A 392 0.69 14.17 -1.49
N GLU A 393 1.76 14.86 -1.07
CA GLU A 393 2.64 15.65 -1.96
C GLU A 393 3.50 14.78 -2.90
N ASP A 394 3.60 13.46 -2.65
CA ASP A 394 4.40 12.54 -3.45
C ASP A 394 3.56 11.67 -4.39
N CYS A 395 3.15 12.24 -5.54
CA CYS A 395 2.69 11.45 -6.68
C CYS A 395 3.83 10.73 -7.42
N ALA A 396 5.09 10.95 -7.02
CA ALA A 396 6.27 10.32 -7.61
C ALA A 396 6.52 8.87 -7.13
N GLU A 397 5.99 8.45 -5.99
CA GLU A 397 6.39 7.17 -5.35
C GLU A 397 5.38 6.02 -5.40
N THR A 398 4.20 6.19 -6.03
CA THR A 398 3.24 5.07 -6.14
C THR A 398 3.56 4.11 -7.30
N LEU A 399 4.72 3.47 -7.22
CA LEU A 399 5.05 2.20 -7.88
C LEU A 399 5.62 1.17 -6.87
N ASN A 400 5.11 1.21 -5.63
CA ASN A 400 5.29 0.16 -4.62
C ASN A 400 4.07 -0.74 -4.52
#